data_AF-A0A6S4TM83-F1
#
_entry.id   AF-A0A6S4TM83-F1
#
_cell.length_a   1.000
_cell.length_b   1.000
_cell.length_c   1.000
_cell.angle_alpha   90.00
_cell.angle_beta   90.00
_cell.angle_gamma   90.00
#
_symmetry.space_group_name_H-M   'P 1'
#
loop_
_entity.id
_entity.type
_entity.pdbx_description
1 polymer ?
#
loop_
_entity_poly.entity_id
_entity_poly.type
_entity_poly.pdbx_seq_one_letter_code
_entity_poly.pdbx_strand_id
1 'polypeptide(L)'
;MSARGALSLLCLLLCLPALGGQTSFTNSGGQLNVGWQDREGKAQQLSYRLEAGKLPPLIAYRPARMQEDVLQSLLQQAPLAFPEVQFSLVRPAMSLSIKSRNADKAREASQWVKPEQVKLEAAWLTQHYFQPFTTPDGAPAIKQDHVRIALESRDELAPLMEQLKQEGATETEARQKTVAHMLDFIQAIPYQLLDSQSGRSGKGFLSPRQVLEQNRGDCDSKVTLMAALLAQGYPDLKQAMVFVPGHALLGVALPAKPGDATLSRAGEIYLLMEPTGPAQLPMGQLAPTSKTLVDSGQLSVQPVQDEGK
;
A
#
# COMPACT_ATOMS: atom_id res chain seq x y z
N MET A 1 76.46 6.83 2.80
CA MET A 1 75.37 5.82 2.83
C MET A 1 74.13 6.47 3.43
N SER A 2 73.14 6.79 2.61
CA SER A 2 71.78 7.13 3.04
C SER A 2 70.87 6.95 1.83
N ALA A 3 70.14 5.84 1.80
CA ALA A 3 69.19 5.52 0.75
C ALA A 3 67.78 5.76 1.27
N ARG A 4 67.03 6.54 0.49
CA ARG A 4 65.64 6.93 0.68
C ARG A 4 64.72 5.71 0.53
N GLY A 5 63.71 5.60 1.38
CA GLY A 5 62.56 4.73 1.18
C GLY A 5 61.28 5.51 1.47
N ALA A 6 60.64 6.04 0.43
CA ALA A 6 59.31 6.64 0.52
C ALA A 6 58.28 5.59 0.08
N LEU A 7 57.48 5.11 1.02
CA LEU A 7 56.39 4.17 0.79
C LEU A 7 55.20 4.96 0.22
N SER A 8 54.89 4.77 -1.06
CA SER A 8 53.67 5.33 -1.66
C SER A 8 52.49 4.38 -1.39
N LEU A 9 51.52 4.86 -0.61
CA LEU A 9 50.25 4.16 -0.37
C LEU A 9 49.30 4.46 -1.54
N LEU A 10 49.04 3.45 -2.37
CA LEU A 10 48.12 3.52 -3.49
C LEU A 10 46.69 3.31 -2.97
N CYS A 11 45.91 4.38 -2.83
CA CYS A 11 44.47 4.30 -2.54
C CYS A 11 43.71 3.82 -3.79
N LEU A 12 43.28 2.56 -3.80
CA LEU A 12 42.24 2.10 -4.72
C LEU A 12 40.90 2.70 -4.28
N LEU A 13 40.42 3.69 -5.03
CA LEU A 13 39.03 4.15 -4.97
C LEU A 13 38.15 3.08 -5.64
N LEU A 14 37.51 2.25 -4.82
CA LEU A 14 36.35 1.46 -5.24
C LEU A 14 35.20 2.43 -5.48
N CYS A 15 34.88 2.72 -6.75
CA CYS A 15 33.61 3.35 -7.11
C CYS A 15 32.47 2.37 -6.79
N LEU A 16 31.91 2.48 -5.59
CA LEU A 16 30.57 1.96 -5.31
C LEU A 16 29.61 2.68 -6.27
N PRO A 17 28.64 1.97 -6.90
CA PRO A 17 27.58 2.65 -7.62
C PRO A 17 26.91 3.62 -6.64
N ALA A 18 26.79 4.88 -7.03
CA ALA A 18 26.08 5.87 -6.22
C ALA A 18 24.65 5.32 -6.01
N LEU A 19 24.35 4.92 -4.78
CA LEU A 19 22.98 4.64 -4.36
C LEU A 19 22.26 5.97 -4.42
N GLY A 20 21.59 6.25 -5.54
CA GLY A 20 20.74 7.40 -5.70
C GLY A 20 19.63 7.34 -4.65
N GLY A 21 19.70 8.25 -3.68
CA GLY A 21 18.79 8.32 -2.56
C GLY A 21 18.29 9.74 -2.37
N GLN A 22 17.32 9.91 -1.48
CA GLN A 22 16.90 11.24 -1.08
C GLN A 22 18.05 12.01 -0.43
N THR A 23 18.26 13.24 -0.88
CA THR A 23 19.34 14.12 -0.44
C THR A 23 18.87 15.15 0.58
N SER A 24 17.59 15.49 0.59
CA SER A 24 16.99 16.40 1.58
C SER A 24 15.49 16.18 1.73
N PHE A 25 14.98 16.44 2.94
CA PHE A 25 13.57 16.50 3.23
C PHE A 25 13.29 17.53 4.31
N THR A 26 12.32 18.41 4.09
CA THR A 26 11.79 19.31 5.13
C THR A 26 10.27 19.38 5.05
N ASN A 27 9.62 19.44 6.21
CA ASN A 27 8.19 19.68 6.37
C ASN A 27 8.00 20.86 7.33
N SER A 28 7.68 22.03 6.78
CA SER A 28 7.57 23.28 7.55
C SER A 28 6.17 23.87 7.38
N GLY A 29 5.32 23.68 8.39
CA GLY A 29 3.93 24.17 8.35
C GLY A 29 3.14 23.62 7.15
N GLY A 30 3.34 22.33 6.83
CA GLY A 30 2.70 21.66 5.70
C GLY A 30 3.34 21.90 4.34
N GLN A 31 4.33 22.80 4.21
CA GLN A 31 5.16 22.90 3.00
C GLN A 31 6.20 21.79 3.02
N LEU A 32 6.14 20.91 2.03
CA LEU A 32 7.08 19.82 1.81
C LEU A 32 8.11 20.26 0.77
N ASN A 33 9.40 20.12 1.11
CA ASN A 33 10.49 20.28 0.16
C ASN A 33 11.33 19.01 0.17
N VAL A 34 11.51 18.41 -1.01
CA VAL A 34 12.19 17.13 -1.16
C VAL A 34 13.22 17.25 -2.26
N GLY A 35 14.45 16.81 -1.98
CA GLY A 35 15.51 16.67 -2.99
C GLY A 35 16.00 15.23 -3.05
N TRP A 36 16.32 14.73 -4.24
CA TRP A 36 16.90 13.40 -4.43
C TRP A 36 17.85 13.38 -5.64
N GLN A 37 18.63 12.33 -5.78
CA GLN A 37 19.33 12.03 -7.03
C GLN A 37 18.50 11.01 -7.80
N ASP A 38 18.23 11.26 -9.08
CA ASP A 38 17.63 10.24 -9.94
C ASP A 38 18.64 9.14 -10.30
N ARG A 39 18.17 8.15 -11.07
CA ARG A 39 18.97 6.98 -11.49
C ARG A 39 20.20 7.33 -12.32
N GLU A 40 20.23 8.51 -12.94
CA GLU A 40 21.37 9.01 -13.72
C GLU A 40 22.33 9.82 -12.85
N GLY A 41 22.06 9.93 -11.54
CA GLY A 41 22.81 10.72 -10.58
C GLY A 41 22.51 12.22 -10.64
N LYS A 42 21.50 12.63 -11.42
CA LYS A 42 21.14 14.03 -11.56
C LYS A 42 20.28 14.46 -10.38
N ALA A 43 20.60 15.64 -9.83
CA ALA A 43 19.86 16.21 -8.71
C ALA A 43 18.47 16.66 -9.17
N GLN A 44 17.47 16.28 -8.39
CA GLN A 44 16.06 16.61 -8.56
C GLN A 44 15.53 17.27 -7.27
N GLN A 45 14.53 18.13 -7.41
CA GLN A 45 13.89 18.79 -6.27
C GLN A 45 12.42 19.10 -6.57
N LEU A 46 11.57 18.96 -5.57
CA LEU A 46 10.17 19.38 -5.60
C LEU A 46 9.82 20.19 -4.36
N SER A 47 8.86 21.09 -4.51
CA SER A 47 8.23 21.81 -3.41
C SER A 47 6.73 21.81 -3.60
N TYR A 48 5.98 21.34 -2.60
CA TYR A 48 4.54 21.19 -2.71
C TYR A 48 3.85 21.28 -1.34
N ARG A 49 2.55 21.57 -1.37
CA ARG A 49 1.62 21.36 -0.27
C ARG A 49 0.56 20.38 -0.72
N LEU A 50 0.13 19.50 0.17
CA LEU A 50 -0.99 18.61 -0.11
C LEU A 50 -2.31 19.35 0.10
N GLU A 51 -3.32 19.02 -0.68
CA GLU A 51 -4.68 19.48 -0.41
C GLU A 51 -5.24 18.78 0.84
N ALA A 52 -6.40 19.21 1.31
CA ALA A 52 -7.08 18.59 2.43
C ALA A 52 -7.47 17.14 2.11
N GLY A 53 -7.16 16.22 3.03
CA GLY A 53 -7.47 14.80 2.89
C GLY A 53 -8.82 14.43 3.43
N LYS A 54 -9.40 13.36 2.87
CA LYS A 54 -10.72 12.83 3.27
C LYS A 54 -10.61 11.55 4.12
N LEU A 55 -9.46 10.87 4.08
CA LEU A 55 -9.27 9.62 4.81
C LEU A 55 -9.29 9.86 6.33
N PRO A 56 -10.02 9.04 7.09
CA PRO A 56 -9.90 9.04 8.54
C PRO A 56 -8.53 8.47 8.97
N PRO A 57 -8.16 8.60 10.25
CA PRO A 57 -7.01 7.90 10.80
C PRO A 57 -7.14 6.39 10.58
N LEU A 58 -6.21 5.82 9.81
CA LEU A 58 -6.13 4.38 9.60
C LEU A 58 -5.62 3.67 10.86
N ILE A 59 -6.09 2.45 11.09
CA ILE A 59 -5.73 1.62 12.25
C ILE A 59 -4.97 0.37 11.80
N ALA A 60 -4.16 -0.19 12.69
CA ALA A 60 -3.60 -1.52 12.49
C ALA A 60 -4.68 -2.59 12.70
N TYR A 61 -4.66 -3.64 11.86
CA TYR A 61 -5.60 -4.75 12.01
C TYR A 61 -5.33 -5.53 13.30
N ARG A 62 -6.38 -5.72 14.12
CA ARG A 62 -6.31 -6.49 15.37
C ARG A 62 -7.55 -7.38 15.45
N PRO A 63 -7.45 -8.70 15.17
CA PRO A 63 -8.59 -9.61 15.17
C PRO A 63 -9.42 -9.56 16.45
N ALA A 64 -8.76 -9.50 17.62
CA ALA A 64 -9.43 -9.42 18.91
C ALA A 64 -10.29 -8.15 19.06
N ARG A 65 -9.83 -7.01 18.51
CA ARG A 65 -10.60 -5.76 18.53
C ARG A 65 -11.83 -5.85 17.64
N MET A 66 -11.66 -6.36 16.41
CA MET A 66 -12.80 -6.60 15.51
C MET A 66 -13.83 -7.52 16.15
N GLN A 67 -13.39 -8.64 16.73
CA GLN A 67 -14.28 -9.58 17.41
C GLN A 67 -15.04 -8.90 18.56
N GLU A 68 -14.37 -8.09 19.38
CA GLU A 68 -15.03 -7.35 20.46
C GLU A 68 -16.08 -6.36 19.92
N ASP A 69 -15.73 -5.53 18.93
CA ASP A 69 -16.63 -4.54 18.33
C ASP A 69 -17.87 -5.20 17.67
N VAL A 70 -17.67 -6.31 16.97
CA VAL A 70 -18.76 -7.09 16.35
C VAL A 70 -19.68 -7.70 17.40
N LEU A 71 -19.12 -8.29 18.46
CA LEU A 71 -19.92 -8.86 19.55
C LEU A 71 -20.72 -7.79 20.31
N GLN A 72 -20.14 -6.60 20.51
CA GLN A 72 -20.86 -5.47 21.10
C GLN A 72 -22.04 -5.04 20.21
N SER A 73 -21.83 -4.99 18.89
CA SER A 73 -22.88 -4.66 17.94
C SER A 73 -24.00 -5.71 17.92
N LEU A 74 -23.66 -7.01 17.99
CA LEU A 74 -24.64 -8.08 18.16
C LEU A 74 -25.44 -7.93 19.45
N LEU A 75 -24.79 -7.63 20.58
CA LEU A 75 -25.47 -7.43 21.88
C LEU A 75 -26.40 -6.22 21.89
N GLN A 76 -26.13 -5.20 21.08
CA GLN A 76 -27.01 -4.04 20.91
C GLN A 76 -28.23 -4.36 20.04
N GLN A 77 -28.03 -5.13 18.96
CA GLN A 77 -29.09 -5.43 17.99
C GLN A 77 -29.99 -6.59 18.42
N ALA A 78 -29.43 -7.60 19.08
CA ALA A 78 -30.14 -8.84 19.37
C ALA A 78 -31.38 -8.66 20.26
N PRO A 79 -31.40 -7.82 21.32
CA PRO A 79 -32.61 -7.56 22.10
C PRO A 79 -33.71 -6.83 21.33
N LEU A 80 -33.36 -6.04 20.31
CA LEU A 80 -34.34 -5.37 19.44
C LEU A 80 -35.00 -6.35 18.49
N ALA A 81 -34.22 -7.29 17.94
CA ALA A 81 -34.71 -8.34 17.05
C ALA A 81 -35.46 -9.46 17.80
N PHE A 82 -35.05 -9.78 19.03
CA PHE A 82 -35.59 -10.87 19.85
C PHE A 82 -35.83 -10.43 21.30
N PRO A 83 -36.91 -9.69 21.59
CA PRO A 83 -37.18 -9.13 22.93
C PRO A 83 -37.37 -10.18 24.04
N GLU A 84 -37.79 -11.40 23.68
CA GLU A 84 -38.02 -12.52 24.60
C GLU A 84 -36.77 -13.39 24.83
N VAL A 85 -35.64 -13.01 24.25
CA VAL A 85 -34.38 -13.76 24.31
C VAL A 85 -33.33 -12.92 25.02
N GLN A 86 -32.72 -13.50 26.05
CA GLN A 86 -31.62 -12.89 26.77
C GLN A 86 -30.31 -13.23 26.07
N PHE A 87 -29.57 -12.19 25.68
CA PHE A 87 -28.21 -12.29 25.14
C PHE A 87 -27.21 -11.78 26.17
N SER A 88 -26.10 -12.49 26.35
CA SER A 88 -25.00 -12.04 27.19
C SER A 88 -23.65 -12.51 26.65
N LEU A 89 -22.59 -11.80 27.03
CA LEU A 89 -21.22 -12.14 26.67
C LEU A 89 -20.59 -13.03 27.75
N VAL A 90 -20.07 -14.19 27.35
CA VAL A 90 -19.27 -15.06 28.22
C VAL A 90 -17.81 -14.69 28.09
N ARG A 91 -17.19 -14.26 29.20
CA ARG A 91 -15.75 -13.94 29.29
C ARG A 91 -15.03 -15.05 30.09
N PRO A 92 -13.76 -15.38 29.78
CA PRO A 92 -12.88 -14.75 28.78
C PRO A 92 -13.04 -15.29 27.35
N ALA A 93 -13.94 -16.26 27.14
CA ALA A 93 -14.12 -16.94 25.86
C ALA A 93 -14.62 -16.04 24.70
N MET A 94 -15.12 -14.83 25.01
CA MET A 94 -15.69 -13.88 24.06
C MET A 94 -16.74 -14.54 23.15
N SER A 95 -17.67 -15.27 23.78
CA SER A 95 -18.76 -15.97 23.08
C SER A 95 -20.12 -15.48 23.54
N LEU A 96 -21.10 -15.54 22.64
CA LEU A 96 -22.47 -15.12 22.91
C LEU A 96 -23.25 -16.25 23.60
N SER A 97 -23.87 -15.98 24.74
CA SER A 97 -24.84 -16.86 25.40
C SER A 97 -26.25 -16.41 25.06
N ILE A 98 -27.10 -17.38 24.72
CA ILE A 98 -28.50 -17.17 24.32
C ILE A 98 -29.37 -17.97 25.28
N LYS A 99 -30.32 -17.31 25.94
CA LYS A 99 -31.28 -17.94 26.86
C LYS A 99 -32.68 -17.43 26.59
N SER A 100 -33.66 -18.34 26.53
CA SER A 100 -35.08 -17.97 26.50
C SER A 100 -35.91 -19.03 27.20
N ARG A 101 -37.10 -18.63 27.66
CA ARG A 101 -38.14 -19.56 28.14
C ARG A 101 -38.91 -20.21 26.99
N ASN A 102 -38.79 -19.65 25.78
CA ASN A 102 -39.38 -20.19 24.56
C ASN A 102 -38.28 -20.82 23.69
N ALA A 103 -38.36 -22.14 23.51
CA ALA A 103 -37.35 -22.91 22.77
C ALA A 103 -37.29 -22.53 21.28
N ASP A 104 -38.43 -22.23 20.65
CA ASP A 104 -38.49 -21.81 19.25
C ASP A 104 -37.83 -20.44 19.07
N LYS A 105 -38.08 -19.50 20.00
CA LYS A 105 -37.42 -18.18 19.98
C LYS A 105 -35.93 -18.26 20.23
N ALA A 106 -35.48 -19.14 21.12
CA ALA A 106 -34.05 -19.39 21.30
C ALA A 106 -33.40 -19.95 20.03
N ARG A 107 -34.10 -20.83 19.30
CA ARG A 107 -33.62 -21.41 18.04
C ARG A 107 -33.56 -20.37 16.93
N GLU A 108 -34.62 -19.58 16.73
CA GLU A 108 -34.66 -18.48 15.76
C GLU A 108 -33.51 -17.48 16.01
N ALA A 109 -33.32 -17.06 17.26
CA ALA A 109 -32.23 -16.18 17.67
C ALA A 109 -30.85 -16.80 17.36
N SER A 110 -30.65 -18.08 17.69
CA SER A 110 -29.39 -18.78 17.43
C SER A 110 -29.08 -18.87 15.92
N GLN A 111 -30.10 -19.05 15.09
CA GLN A 111 -29.97 -19.08 13.63
C GLN A 111 -29.68 -17.70 13.03
N TRP A 112 -30.16 -16.62 13.66
CA TRP A 112 -29.90 -15.25 13.23
C TRP A 112 -28.47 -14.77 13.53
N VAL A 113 -27.87 -15.21 14.64
CA VAL A 113 -26.56 -14.69 15.09
C VAL A 113 -25.45 -14.87 14.07
N LYS A 114 -25.31 -16.07 13.46
CA LYS A 114 -24.20 -16.34 12.54
C LYS A 114 -24.22 -15.47 11.28
N PRO A 115 -25.32 -15.36 10.52
CA PRO A 115 -25.36 -14.48 9.36
C PRO A 115 -25.23 -13.00 9.73
N GLU A 116 -25.80 -12.55 10.85
CA GLU A 116 -25.62 -11.15 11.29
C GLU A 116 -24.18 -10.87 11.70
N GLN A 117 -23.50 -11.81 12.35
CA GLN A 117 -22.08 -11.69 12.68
C GLN A 117 -21.23 -11.49 11.41
N VAL A 118 -21.44 -12.32 10.38
CA VAL A 118 -20.70 -12.22 9.11
C VAL A 118 -20.94 -10.86 8.44
N LYS A 119 -22.17 -10.37 8.47
CA LYS A 119 -22.53 -9.04 7.95
C LYS A 119 -21.84 -7.92 8.73
N LEU A 120 -21.80 -8.01 10.06
CA LEU A 120 -21.14 -7.01 10.91
C LEU A 120 -19.61 -7.05 10.78
N GLU A 121 -19.01 -8.23 10.63
CA GLU A 121 -17.58 -8.38 10.32
C GLU A 121 -17.26 -7.69 8.99
N ALA A 122 -18.03 -7.96 7.93
CA ALA A 122 -17.85 -7.30 6.64
C ALA A 122 -18.00 -5.77 6.74
N ALA A 123 -19.01 -5.28 7.45
CA ALA A 123 -19.22 -3.86 7.68
C ALA A 123 -18.06 -3.21 8.45
N TRP A 124 -17.53 -3.89 9.48
CA TRP A 124 -16.39 -3.43 10.27
C TRP A 124 -15.14 -3.32 9.41
N LEU A 125 -14.86 -4.33 8.58
CA LEU A 125 -13.72 -4.31 7.65
C LEU A 125 -13.82 -3.12 6.70
N THR A 126 -14.97 -2.94 6.04
CA THR A 126 -15.21 -1.80 5.15
C THR A 126 -15.09 -0.45 5.87
N GLN A 127 -15.65 -0.32 7.07
CA GLN A 127 -15.56 0.90 7.87
C GLN A 127 -14.11 1.28 8.21
N HIS A 128 -13.26 0.28 8.45
CA HIS A 128 -11.89 0.47 8.89
C HIS A 128 -10.84 0.29 7.77
N TYR A 129 -11.26 0.36 6.51
CA TYR A 129 -10.39 0.23 5.32
C TYR A 129 -9.60 -1.08 5.30
N PHE A 130 -10.27 -2.18 5.65
CA PHE A 130 -9.78 -3.53 5.46
C PHE A 130 -10.63 -4.27 4.44
N GLN A 131 -10.03 -5.29 3.83
CA GLN A 131 -10.70 -6.18 2.90
C GLN A 131 -10.23 -7.63 3.12
N PRO A 132 -11.09 -8.61 2.84
CA PRO A 132 -10.65 -9.97 2.60
C PRO A 132 -9.65 -10.02 1.43
N PHE A 133 -8.70 -10.93 1.52
CA PHE A 133 -7.66 -11.12 0.50
C PHE A 133 -7.30 -12.59 0.38
N THR A 134 -6.89 -13.00 -0.82
CA THR A 134 -6.29 -14.32 -1.04
C THR A 134 -4.81 -14.12 -1.28
N THR A 135 -3.97 -14.66 -0.41
CA THR A 135 -2.51 -14.57 -0.52
C THR A 135 -2.00 -15.38 -1.71
N PRO A 136 -0.76 -15.12 -2.17
CA PRO A 136 -0.18 -15.83 -3.31
C PRO A 136 -0.13 -17.36 -3.19
N ASP A 137 -0.15 -17.90 -1.98
CA ASP A 137 -0.24 -19.34 -1.69
C ASP A 137 -1.67 -19.89 -1.62
N GLY A 138 -2.68 -19.05 -1.88
CA GLY A 138 -4.10 -19.40 -1.89
C GLY A 138 -4.79 -19.32 -0.53
N ALA A 139 -4.10 -18.90 0.54
CA ALA A 139 -4.71 -18.79 1.85
C ALA A 139 -5.60 -17.54 1.99
N PRO A 140 -6.72 -17.62 2.74
CA PRO A 140 -7.50 -16.44 3.07
C PRO A 140 -6.77 -15.56 4.10
N ALA A 141 -6.81 -14.26 3.89
CA ALA A 141 -6.23 -13.25 4.77
C ALA A 141 -7.11 -12.00 4.84
N ILE A 142 -6.78 -11.09 5.75
CA ILE A 142 -7.34 -9.75 5.82
C ILE A 142 -6.17 -8.78 5.72
N LYS A 143 -6.31 -7.76 4.87
CA LYS A 143 -5.31 -6.70 4.69
C LYS A 143 -5.98 -5.34 4.55
N GLN A 144 -5.19 -4.29 4.60
CA GLN A 144 -5.64 -2.93 4.30
C GLN A 144 -6.13 -2.85 2.84
N ASP A 145 -7.18 -2.06 2.65
CA ASP A 145 -7.76 -1.78 1.35
C ASP A 145 -6.94 -0.72 0.60
N HIS A 146 -5.74 -1.13 0.18
CA HIS A 146 -4.79 -0.29 -0.55
C HIS A 146 -5.41 0.36 -1.79
N VAL A 147 -6.29 -0.34 -2.51
CA VAL A 147 -6.95 0.19 -3.71
C VAL A 147 -7.88 1.33 -3.34
N ARG A 148 -8.79 1.11 -2.37
CA ARG A 148 -9.69 2.16 -1.91
C ARG A 148 -8.95 3.35 -1.31
N ILE A 149 -7.90 3.09 -0.53
CA ILE A 149 -7.05 4.14 0.05
C ILE A 149 -6.39 4.95 -1.06
N ALA A 150 -5.84 4.33 -2.09
CA ALA A 150 -5.22 5.05 -3.21
C ALA A 150 -6.23 5.97 -3.92
N LEU A 151 -7.41 5.44 -4.23
CA LEU A 151 -8.45 6.15 -4.98
C LEU A 151 -9.04 7.32 -4.17
N GLU A 152 -9.32 7.12 -2.87
CA GLU A 152 -9.84 8.17 -2.00
C GLU A 152 -8.79 9.23 -1.63
N SER A 153 -7.50 8.92 -1.71
CA SER A 153 -6.40 9.88 -1.52
C SER A 153 -6.08 10.71 -2.75
N ARG A 154 -6.47 10.31 -3.97
CA ARG A 154 -5.92 10.88 -5.23
C ARG A 154 -6.00 12.40 -5.32
N ASP A 155 -7.17 12.97 -5.00
CA ASP A 155 -7.44 14.41 -5.10
C ASP A 155 -6.43 15.23 -4.28
N GLU A 156 -5.97 14.67 -3.16
CA GLU A 156 -5.10 15.37 -2.24
C GLU A 156 -3.67 15.57 -2.74
N LEU A 157 -3.31 14.79 -3.76
CA LEU A 157 -1.99 14.74 -4.36
C LEU A 157 -1.88 15.64 -5.59
N ALA A 158 -2.95 16.35 -5.98
CA ALA A 158 -2.97 17.18 -7.19
C ALA A 158 -1.77 18.14 -7.29
N PRO A 159 -1.38 18.90 -6.25
CA PRO A 159 -0.25 19.82 -6.34
C PRO A 159 1.10 19.10 -6.53
N LEU A 160 1.28 17.93 -5.92
CA LEU A 160 2.46 17.09 -6.14
C LEU A 160 2.47 16.52 -7.55
N MET A 161 1.34 16.04 -8.03
CA MET A 161 1.21 15.48 -9.37
C MET A 161 1.57 16.50 -10.45
N GLU A 162 1.15 17.77 -10.31
CA GLU A 162 1.56 18.84 -11.24
C GLU A 162 3.08 19.06 -11.28
N GLN A 163 3.76 18.97 -10.14
CA GLN A 163 5.23 19.10 -10.07
C GLN A 163 5.96 17.91 -10.71
N LEU A 164 5.34 16.73 -10.72
CA LEU A 164 5.92 15.49 -11.25
C LEU A 164 5.76 15.35 -12.76
N LYS A 165 4.83 16.09 -13.39
CA LYS A 165 4.57 16.02 -14.84
C LYS A 165 5.82 16.33 -15.65
N GLN A 166 6.04 15.51 -16.68
CA GLN A 166 7.13 15.65 -17.63
C GLN A 166 6.58 15.85 -19.05
N GLU A 167 7.30 16.64 -19.84
CA GLU A 167 6.99 16.85 -21.26
C GLU A 167 7.56 15.73 -22.14
N GLY A 168 6.94 15.52 -23.30
CA GLY A 168 7.36 14.54 -24.31
C GLY A 168 6.94 14.99 -25.70
N ALA A 169 7.50 14.37 -26.75
CA ALA A 169 7.13 14.70 -28.12
C ALA A 169 5.72 14.18 -28.48
N THR A 170 5.22 13.19 -27.74
CA THR A 170 3.85 12.68 -27.82
C THR A 170 3.25 12.56 -26.43
N GLU A 171 1.92 12.45 -26.35
CA GLU A 171 1.22 12.23 -25.08
C GLU A 171 1.68 10.93 -24.40
N THR A 172 1.87 9.86 -25.17
CA THR A 172 2.37 8.57 -24.67
C THR A 172 3.76 8.70 -24.07
N GLU A 173 4.66 9.44 -24.74
CA GLU A 173 6.02 9.65 -24.24
C GLU A 173 6.02 10.54 -22.97
N ALA A 174 5.24 11.62 -22.97
CA ALA A 174 5.08 12.50 -21.80
C ALA A 174 4.56 11.70 -20.58
N ARG A 175 3.59 10.81 -20.81
CA ARG A 175 3.07 9.89 -19.78
C ARG A 175 4.16 8.95 -19.28
N GLN A 176 4.88 8.26 -20.17
CA GLN A 176 5.96 7.35 -19.76
C GLN A 176 7.06 8.06 -18.95
N LYS A 177 7.47 9.26 -19.38
CA LYS A 177 8.45 10.08 -18.65
C LYS A 177 7.94 10.51 -17.28
N THR A 178 6.67 10.91 -17.20
CA THR A 178 6.04 11.29 -15.93
C THR A 178 6.00 10.11 -14.97
N VAL A 179 5.55 8.93 -15.43
CA VAL A 179 5.51 7.72 -14.59
C VAL A 179 6.91 7.29 -14.15
N ALA A 180 7.93 7.41 -15.02
CA ALA A 180 9.31 7.16 -14.63
C ALA A 180 9.81 8.13 -13.56
N HIS A 181 9.48 9.42 -13.68
CA HIS A 181 9.88 10.44 -12.71
C HIS A 181 9.17 10.26 -11.36
N MET A 182 7.89 9.90 -11.38
CA MET A 182 7.13 9.49 -10.19
C MET A 182 7.79 8.30 -9.49
N LEU A 183 8.16 7.26 -10.26
CA LEU A 183 8.82 6.06 -9.75
C LEU A 183 10.14 6.40 -9.06
N ASP A 184 10.99 7.21 -9.71
CA ASP A 184 12.27 7.66 -9.15
C ASP A 184 12.08 8.44 -7.84
N PHE A 185 11.10 9.36 -7.80
CA PHE A 185 10.76 10.12 -6.60
C PHE A 185 10.32 9.21 -5.44
N ILE A 186 9.42 8.26 -5.69
CA ILE A 186 8.89 7.37 -4.63
C ILE A 186 9.94 6.36 -4.16
N GLN A 187 10.77 5.85 -5.06
CA GLN A 187 11.90 4.97 -4.70
C GLN A 187 12.92 5.69 -3.82
N ALA A 188 13.10 7.01 -4.00
CA ALA A 188 13.99 7.81 -3.18
C ALA A 188 13.49 8.03 -1.74
N ILE A 189 12.17 7.98 -1.49
CA ILE A 189 11.60 8.08 -0.13
C ILE A 189 12.21 6.96 0.74
N PRO A 190 12.63 7.21 1.99
CA PRO A 190 13.19 6.16 2.85
C PRO A 190 12.25 4.96 3.07
N TYR A 191 12.79 3.75 2.95
CA TYR A 191 12.05 2.53 3.31
C TYR A 191 12.02 2.36 4.83
N GLN A 192 10.85 2.07 5.39
CA GLN A 192 10.69 1.69 6.80
C GLN A 192 9.68 0.56 6.92
N LEU A 193 10.07 -0.55 7.55
CA LEU A 193 9.13 -1.60 7.90
C LEU A 193 8.18 -1.09 9.00
N LEU A 194 6.87 -1.06 8.72
CA LEU A 194 5.87 -0.48 9.61
C LEU A 194 5.19 -1.52 10.51
N ASP A 195 5.14 -2.77 10.06
CA ASP A 195 4.65 -3.89 10.87
C ASP A 195 5.79 -4.49 11.69
N SER A 196 5.62 -4.50 13.01
CA SER A 196 6.43 -5.29 13.91
C SER A 196 5.64 -6.50 14.40
N GLN A 197 6.25 -7.68 14.31
CA GLN A 197 5.74 -8.95 14.88
C GLN A 197 5.32 -8.82 16.37
N SER A 198 5.81 -7.81 17.07
CA SER A 198 5.52 -7.53 18.49
C SER A 198 4.33 -6.61 18.75
N GLY A 199 3.67 -6.07 17.71
CA GLY A 199 2.49 -5.20 17.83
C GLY A 199 2.74 -3.83 18.52
N ARG A 200 3.98 -3.52 18.90
CA ARG A 200 4.36 -2.31 19.67
C ARG A 200 4.50 -1.05 18.82
N SER A 201 4.71 -1.16 17.51
CA SER A 201 4.86 0.00 16.60
C SER A 201 3.56 0.40 15.88
N GLY A 202 2.57 -0.49 15.85
CA GLY A 202 1.14 -0.15 15.87
C GLY A 202 0.51 0.61 14.70
N LYS A 203 1.16 0.79 13.55
CA LYS A 203 0.50 1.42 12.38
C LYS A 203 0.24 0.46 11.23
N GLY A 204 1.12 -0.51 10.96
CA GLY A 204 0.98 -1.53 9.91
C GLY A 204 0.93 -1.02 8.46
N PHE A 205 0.64 0.27 8.25
CA PHE A 205 0.52 0.92 6.94
C PHE A 205 0.51 2.45 7.13
N LEU A 206 1.03 3.21 6.17
CA LEU A 206 0.89 4.67 6.09
C LEU A 206 0.10 5.06 4.83
N SER A 207 -0.90 5.94 4.99
CA SER A 207 -1.62 6.50 3.84
C SER A 207 -0.70 7.33 2.92
N PRO A 208 -1.07 7.59 1.65
CA PRO A 208 -0.29 8.42 0.73
C PRO A 208 0.20 9.74 1.33
N ARG A 209 -0.69 10.54 1.94
CA ARG A 209 -0.29 11.74 2.70
C ARG A 209 0.74 11.45 3.77
N GLN A 210 0.50 10.42 4.58
CA GLN A 210 1.40 10.09 5.68
C GLN A 210 2.79 9.69 5.19
N VAL A 211 2.88 8.97 4.06
CA VAL A 211 4.17 8.63 3.43
C VAL A 211 4.95 9.90 3.07
N LEU A 212 4.28 10.89 2.48
CA LEU A 212 4.89 12.14 2.05
C LEU A 212 5.25 13.06 3.23
N GLU A 213 4.35 13.24 4.19
CA GLU A 213 4.57 14.12 5.34
C GLU A 213 5.57 13.57 6.36
N GLN A 214 5.60 12.25 6.53
CA GLN A 214 6.53 11.55 7.44
C GLN A 214 7.80 11.08 6.74
N ASN A 215 7.84 11.21 5.42
CA ASN A 215 8.96 10.88 4.54
C ASN A 215 9.50 9.47 4.75
N ARG A 216 8.59 8.49 4.76
CA ARG A 216 8.91 7.07 4.91
C ARG A 216 7.70 6.22 4.58
N GLY A 217 7.94 4.98 4.20
CA GLY A 217 6.89 3.97 4.03
C GLY A 217 7.48 2.59 3.79
N ASP A 218 6.69 1.56 4.04
CA ASP A 218 6.98 0.20 3.59
C ASP A 218 6.55 0.00 2.13
N CYS A 219 6.65 -1.24 1.65
CA CYS A 219 6.31 -1.58 0.28
C CYS A 219 4.84 -1.27 -0.07
N ASP A 220 3.91 -1.70 0.79
CA ASP A 220 2.48 -1.47 0.60
C ASP A 220 2.13 0.02 0.58
N SER A 221 2.67 0.81 1.51
CA SER A 221 2.42 2.25 1.60
C SER A 221 2.92 2.99 0.35
N LYS A 222 4.10 2.62 -0.15
CA LYS A 222 4.70 3.25 -1.34
C LYS A 222 4.02 2.86 -2.65
N VAL A 223 3.63 1.59 -2.79
CA VAL A 223 2.81 1.14 -3.93
C VAL A 223 1.46 1.85 -3.93
N THR A 224 0.85 2.02 -2.76
CA THR A 224 -0.41 2.76 -2.63
C THR A 224 -0.25 4.24 -3.01
N LEU A 225 0.84 4.89 -2.60
CA LEU A 225 1.16 6.26 -3.03
C LEU A 225 1.33 6.36 -4.55
N MET A 226 2.07 5.43 -5.18
CA MET A 226 2.25 5.41 -6.63
C MET A 226 0.91 5.27 -7.35
N ALA A 227 0.06 4.35 -6.88
CA ALA A 227 -1.26 4.12 -7.45
C ALA A 227 -2.17 5.36 -7.32
N ALA A 228 -2.12 6.06 -6.17
CA ALA A 228 -2.88 7.28 -5.94
C ALA A 228 -2.46 8.42 -6.88
N LEU A 229 -1.15 8.62 -7.07
CA LEU A 229 -0.63 9.63 -8.00
C LEU A 229 -1.03 9.33 -9.45
N LEU A 230 -0.94 8.06 -9.87
CA LEU A 230 -1.38 7.67 -11.20
C LEU A 230 -2.88 7.87 -11.38
N ALA A 231 -3.69 7.54 -10.38
CA ALA A 231 -5.14 7.78 -10.42
C ALA A 231 -5.47 9.28 -10.46
N GLN A 232 -4.63 10.13 -9.86
CA GLN A 232 -4.77 11.58 -9.90
C GLN A 232 -4.38 12.18 -11.27
N GLY A 233 -3.24 11.76 -11.83
CA GLY A 233 -2.69 12.32 -13.06
C GLY A 233 -3.23 11.70 -14.34
N TYR A 234 -3.62 10.42 -14.29
CA TYR A 234 -3.99 9.59 -15.43
C TYR A 234 -5.14 8.63 -15.07
N PRO A 235 -6.35 9.13 -14.80
CA PRO A 235 -7.48 8.33 -14.32
C PRO A 235 -7.87 7.16 -15.26
N ASP A 236 -7.65 7.31 -16.57
CA ASP A 236 -7.94 6.27 -17.56
C ASP A 236 -6.82 5.21 -17.70
N LEU A 237 -5.66 5.43 -17.06
CA LEU A 237 -4.53 4.53 -17.13
C LEU A 237 -4.77 3.35 -16.18
N LYS A 238 -5.08 2.18 -16.75
CA LYS A 238 -5.32 0.96 -15.99
C LYS A 238 -4.08 0.57 -15.19
N GLN A 239 -4.30 0.20 -13.94
CA GLN A 239 -3.27 -0.21 -13.00
C GLN A 239 -3.70 -1.47 -12.26
N ALA A 240 -2.73 -2.21 -11.74
CA ALA A 240 -2.96 -3.38 -10.92
C ALA A 240 -1.90 -3.47 -9.83
N MET A 241 -2.33 -3.55 -8.57
CA MET A 241 -1.43 -3.91 -7.47
C MET A 241 -1.12 -5.40 -7.57
N VAL A 242 0.16 -5.74 -7.56
CA VAL A 242 0.64 -7.12 -7.68
C VAL A 242 1.36 -7.48 -6.38
N PHE A 243 0.79 -8.42 -5.64
CA PHE A 243 1.33 -8.88 -4.37
C PHE A 243 2.06 -10.20 -4.59
N VAL A 244 3.29 -10.28 -4.11
CA VAL A 244 4.08 -11.51 -4.02
C VAL A 244 4.41 -11.76 -2.54
N PRO A 245 4.87 -12.97 -2.14
CA PRO A 245 5.20 -13.23 -0.74
C PRO A 245 6.13 -12.16 -0.14
N GLY A 246 5.62 -11.43 0.87
CA GLY A 246 6.35 -10.40 1.60
C GLY A 246 6.63 -9.09 0.83
N HIS A 247 6.05 -8.89 -0.35
CA HIS A 247 6.33 -7.70 -1.16
C HIS A 247 5.17 -7.29 -2.07
N ALA A 248 5.15 -6.01 -2.47
CA ALA A 248 4.14 -5.44 -3.35
C ALA A 248 4.79 -4.68 -4.51
N LEU A 249 4.23 -4.86 -5.70
CA LEU A 249 4.62 -4.24 -6.96
C LEU A 249 3.41 -3.52 -7.56
N LEU A 250 3.66 -2.75 -8.63
CA LEU A 250 2.61 -2.14 -9.42
C LEU A 250 2.75 -2.54 -10.89
N GLY A 251 1.64 -2.93 -11.51
CA GLY A 251 1.50 -3.06 -12.95
C GLY A 251 0.74 -1.86 -13.51
N VAL A 252 1.21 -1.28 -14.61
CA VAL A 252 0.57 -0.12 -15.26
C VAL A 252 0.46 -0.40 -16.76
N ALA A 253 -0.69 -0.12 -17.37
CA ALA A 253 -0.94 -0.35 -18.79
C ALA A 253 -0.21 0.67 -19.69
N LEU A 254 1.11 0.61 -19.70
CA LEU A 254 2.02 1.39 -20.54
C LEU A 254 2.69 0.50 -21.58
N PRO A 255 3.10 1.05 -22.73
CA PRO A 255 3.87 0.30 -23.71
C PRO A 255 5.17 -0.24 -23.10
N ALA A 256 5.40 -1.55 -23.27
CA ALA A 256 6.60 -2.25 -22.84
C ALA A 256 7.61 -2.39 -23.99
N LYS A 257 8.89 -2.45 -23.64
CA LYS A 257 10.00 -2.72 -24.56
C LYS A 257 10.42 -4.19 -24.48
N PRO A 258 11.12 -4.73 -25.50
CA PRO A 258 11.71 -6.06 -25.42
C PRO A 258 12.60 -6.19 -24.18
N GLY A 259 12.34 -7.21 -23.36
CA GLY A 259 13.06 -7.47 -22.11
C GLY A 259 12.42 -6.87 -20.85
N ASP A 260 11.42 -6.00 -20.98
CA ASP A 260 10.70 -5.47 -19.83
C ASP A 260 9.88 -6.58 -19.14
N ALA A 261 9.87 -6.55 -17.81
CA ALA A 261 8.99 -7.34 -16.99
C ALA A 261 7.53 -6.88 -17.18
N THR A 262 6.68 -7.80 -17.59
CA THR A 262 5.27 -7.56 -17.86
C THR A 262 4.39 -8.62 -17.21
N LEU A 263 3.12 -8.29 -17.01
CA LEU A 263 2.09 -9.22 -16.54
C LEU A 263 0.89 -9.13 -17.48
N SER A 264 0.47 -10.27 -18.06
CA SER A 264 -0.78 -10.34 -18.81
C SER A 264 -1.92 -10.80 -17.90
N ARG A 265 -3.00 -10.01 -17.83
CA ARG A 265 -4.17 -10.33 -17.02
C ARG A 265 -5.43 -9.74 -17.65
N ALA A 266 -6.48 -10.55 -17.78
CA ALA A 266 -7.78 -10.11 -18.29
C ALA A 266 -7.73 -9.36 -19.64
N GLY A 267 -6.85 -9.80 -20.56
CA GLY A 267 -6.68 -9.17 -21.88
C GLY A 267 -5.81 -7.91 -21.89
N GLU A 268 -5.33 -7.45 -20.72
CA GLU A 268 -4.42 -6.32 -20.58
C GLU A 268 -2.98 -6.79 -20.39
N ILE A 269 -2.03 -5.99 -20.86
CA ILE A 269 -0.60 -6.15 -20.58
C ILE A 269 -0.16 -5.00 -19.71
N TYR A 270 0.31 -5.32 -18.50
CA TYR A 270 0.82 -4.37 -17.54
C TYR A 270 2.34 -4.38 -17.55
N LEU A 271 2.96 -3.22 -17.71
CA LEU A 271 4.37 -2.99 -17.44
C LEU A 271 4.57 -2.96 -15.91
N LEU A 272 5.44 -3.82 -15.40
CA LEU A 272 5.67 -3.95 -13.96
C LEU A 272 6.73 -2.97 -13.47
N MET A 273 6.59 -2.50 -12.23
CA MET A 273 7.55 -1.61 -11.56
C MET A 273 7.54 -1.84 -10.04
N GLU A 274 8.65 -1.50 -9.38
CA GLU A 274 8.81 -1.60 -7.91
C GLU A 274 8.96 -0.22 -7.26
N PRO A 275 7.90 0.40 -6.75
CA PRO A 275 7.99 1.70 -6.06
C PRO A 275 8.78 1.69 -4.74
N THR A 276 9.17 0.52 -4.24
CA THR A 276 9.55 0.32 -2.84
C THR A 276 10.91 0.90 -2.46
N GLY A 277 11.85 1.03 -3.41
CA GLY A 277 13.22 1.48 -3.15
C GLY A 277 13.96 0.59 -2.13
N PRO A 278 15.18 0.95 -1.68
CA PRO A 278 15.97 2.10 -2.10
C PRO A 278 16.72 1.88 -3.42
N ALA A 279 16.70 0.66 -3.98
CA ALA A 279 17.21 0.43 -5.32
C ALA A 279 16.35 1.20 -6.33
N GLN A 280 16.99 2.02 -7.16
CA GLN A 280 16.32 2.77 -8.20
C GLN A 280 16.16 1.91 -9.45
N LEU A 281 15.10 1.10 -9.47
CA LEU A 281 14.80 0.19 -10.59
C LEU A 281 13.94 0.92 -11.63
N PRO A 282 14.32 0.92 -12.92
CA PRO A 282 13.47 1.48 -13.96
C PRO A 282 12.18 0.67 -14.13
N MET A 283 11.16 1.28 -14.74
CA MET A 283 9.97 0.55 -15.18
C MET A 283 10.39 -0.63 -16.07
N GLY A 284 9.73 -1.78 -15.91
CA GLY A 284 10.09 -3.01 -16.61
C GLY A 284 11.26 -3.77 -15.97
N GLN A 285 11.86 -3.29 -14.88
CA GLN A 285 12.86 -4.05 -14.12
C GLN A 285 12.38 -4.32 -12.70
N LEU A 286 12.59 -5.57 -12.28
CA LEU A 286 12.22 -6.07 -10.95
C LEU A 286 13.46 -6.57 -10.23
N ALA A 287 13.43 -6.56 -8.91
CA ALA A 287 14.44 -7.26 -8.13
C ALA A 287 14.45 -8.75 -8.49
N PRO A 288 15.60 -9.45 -8.46
CA PRO A 288 15.69 -10.86 -8.87
C PRO A 288 14.69 -11.78 -8.17
N THR A 289 14.43 -11.55 -6.88
CA THR A 289 13.44 -12.29 -6.09
C THR A 289 12.02 -12.03 -6.57
N SER A 290 11.64 -10.77 -6.75
CA SER A 290 10.33 -10.37 -7.28
C SER A 290 10.10 -10.94 -8.67
N LYS A 291 11.10 -10.87 -9.56
CA LYS A 291 11.05 -11.45 -10.90
C LYS A 291 10.76 -12.95 -10.84
N THR A 292 11.47 -13.69 -9.99
CA THR A 292 11.27 -15.14 -9.85
C THR A 292 9.85 -15.46 -9.39
N LEU A 293 9.30 -14.70 -8.43
CA LEU A 293 7.95 -14.89 -7.91
C LEU A 293 6.88 -14.55 -8.96
N VAL A 294 7.08 -13.48 -9.72
CA VAL A 294 6.20 -13.10 -10.83
C VAL A 294 6.22 -14.15 -11.94
N ASP A 295 7.41 -14.56 -12.40
CA ASP A 295 7.59 -15.52 -13.49
C ASP A 295 7.01 -16.91 -13.13
N SER A 296 7.05 -17.28 -11.85
CA SER A 296 6.48 -18.54 -11.35
C SER A 296 4.99 -18.46 -11.00
N GLY A 297 4.36 -17.30 -11.16
CA GLY A 297 2.93 -17.11 -10.87
C GLY A 297 2.59 -17.11 -9.37
N GLN A 298 3.57 -16.96 -8.48
CA GLN A 298 3.37 -16.83 -7.04
C GLN A 298 2.94 -15.40 -6.70
N LEU A 299 1.76 -15.03 -7.17
CA LEU A 299 1.25 -13.68 -7.08
C LEU A 299 -0.27 -13.63 -6.92
N SER A 300 -0.72 -12.54 -6.29
CA SER A 300 -2.12 -12.12 -6.26
C SER A 300 -2.23 -10.74 -6.91
N VAL A 301 -3.26 -10.52 -7.72
CA VAL A 301 -3.44 -9.27 -8.48
C VAL A 301 -4.75 -8.62 -8.09
N GLN A 302 -4.71 -7.33 -7.77
CA GLN A 302 -5.90 -6.51 -7.55
C GLN A 302 -5.90 -5.34 -8.55
N PRO A 303 -6.91 -5.19 -9.42
CA PRO A 303 -7.03 -4.02 -10.27
C PRO A 303 -7.24 -2.76 -9.42
N VAL A 304 -6.60 -1.66 -9.81
CA VAL A 304 -6.84 -0.34 -9.19
C VAL A 304 -7.94 0.33 -9.99
N GLN A 305 -9.17 0.13 -9.57
CA GLN A 305 -10.35 0.71 -10.18
C GLN A 305 -11.34 1.03 -9.07
N ASP A 306 -12.12 2.09 -9.25
CA ASP A 306 -13.29 2.30 -8.41
C ASP A 306 -14.20 1.09 -8.64
N GLU A 307 -14.32 0.22 -7.63
CA GLU A 307 -15.37 -0.79 -7.61
C GLU A 307 -16.68 0.00 -7.53
N GLY A 308 -17.22 0.32 -8.71
CA GLY A 308 -18.35 1.20 -8.86
C GLY A 308 -19.50 0.81 -7.93
N LYS A 309 -20.21 1.84 -7.49
CA LYS A 309 -21.63 1.74 -7.17
C LYS A 309 -22.39 0.91 -8.21
#